data_AF-A0A6N7PBF8-F1
#
_entry.id   AF-A0A6N7PBF8-F1
#
_cell.length_a   1.000
_cell.length_b   1.000
_cell.length_c   1.000
_cell.angle_alpha   90.00
_cell.angle_beta   90.00
_cell.angle_gamma   90.00
#
_symmetry.space_group_name_H-M   'P 1'
#
loop_
_entity.id
_entity.type
_entity.pdbx_description
1 polymer ?
#
loop_
_entity_poly.entity_id
_entity_poly.type
_entity_poly.pdbx_seq_one_letter_code
_entity_poly.pdbx_strand_id
1 'polypeptide(L)'
;MNNSLEINYIKKCLVLIETRLNWGASDDWTSYDFEKLSEVIQERTGVTLSITTLKRLWGKLKYDNIPATTTLNTLAKFAGYEDWREFKQQVQPGGIEIPPQKSKPRRKWMYGLLGLLPLLLVLYLALLSNRKSATTINKADYTFSSNKTVTEGVPNSVIFSYDATAAGEDSVFITQTWDRRRKVRVPANEKAYSAIYYMPGYFRAKLIVGDQIVKEHDLMISSGGWLALIEQKSDVPLYFKKEEFQKNSGVVVSEALLSAYQIPLQPSPPVLRIYNVQDLGIKNDHFTFETTLKSGYDLGTAACQRVEVLILCKSDVFIIPLSAKGCVGDLSLVAAGVAVQSSKADLSKFGCDLDQWVKVKVEAKDKRVRFFVNGEEAYALTFPNAPTDIVGVQYRFSGTGAVKDTRFMKDKRVIDL
;
A
#
# COMPACT_ATOMS: atom_id res chain seq x y z
N MET A 1 -29.30 -28.29 -19.05
CA MET A 1 -29.91 -26.99 -19.39
C MET A 1 -29.68 -25.90 -18.32
N ASN A 2 -29.65 -26.20 -17.01
CA ASN A 2 -29.44 -25.18 -15.95
C ASN A 2 -28.06 -24.48 -15.95
N ASN A 3 -26.97 -25.16 -16.29
CA ASN A 3 -25.63 -24.55 -16.22
C ASN A 3 -25.44 -23.39 -17.21
N SER A 4 -26.08 -23.43 -18.38
CA SER A 4 -25.99 -22.35 -19.39
C SER A 4 -26.72 -21.08 -18.93
N LEU A 5 -27.87 -21.23 -18.27
CA LEU A 5 -28.60 -20.10 -17.69
C LEU A 5 -27.83 -19.47 -16.52
N GLU A 6 -27.27 -20.29 -15.63
CA GLU A 6 -26.51 -19.79 -14.47
C GLU A 6 -25.26 -19.00 -14.90
N ILE A 7 -24.55 -19.47 -15.93
CA ILE A 7 -23.41 -18.75 -16.51
C ILE A 7 -23.83 -17.38 -17.08
N ASN A 8 -25.01 -17.27 -17.69
CA ASN A 8 -25.51 -16.00 -18.21
C ASN A 8 -25.81 -14.99 -17.09
N TYR A 9 -26.36 -15.45 -15.96
CA TYR A 9 -26.56 -14.58 -14.79
C TYR A 9 -25.22 -14.11 -14.22
N ILE A 10 -24.22 -14.99 -14.12
CA ILE A 10 -22.88 -14.63 -13.65
C ILE A 10 -22.30 -13.53 -14.55
N LYS A 11 -22.28 -13.73 -15.87
CA LYS A 11 -21.78 -12.72 -16.82
C LYS A 11 -22.49 -11.38 -16.67
N LYS A 12 -23.82 -11.36 -16.53
CA LYS A 12 -24.58 -10.12 -16.30
C LYS A 12 -24.20 -9.42 -15.00
N CYS A 13 -24.00 -10.18 -13.92
CA CYS A 13 -23.56 -9.64 -12.64
C CYS A 13 -22.17 -8.99 -12.77
N LEU A 14 -21.23 -9.65 -13.45
CA LEU A 14 -19.88 -9.11 -13.67
C LEU A 14 -19.92 -7.81 -14.49
N VAL A 15 -20.74 -7.74 -15.55
CA VAL A 15 -20.91 -6.50 -16.35
C VAL A 15 -21.51 -5.36 -15.53
N LEU A 16 -22.48 -5.64 -14.66
CA LEU A 16 -23.04 -4.64 -13.75
C LEU A 16 -22.00 -4.12 -12.77
N ILE A 17 -21.15 -5.01 -12.27
CA ILE A 17 -20.03 -4.66 -11.40
C ILE A 17 -19.02 -3.78 -12.15
N GLU A 18 -18.64 -4.13 -13.37
CA GLU A 18 -17.75 -3.32 -14.23
C GLU A 18 -18.31 -1.92 -14.49
N THR A 19 -19.61 -1.84 -14.84
CA THR A 19 -20.31 -0.57 -15.07
C THR A 19 -20.30 0.30 -13.82
N ARG A 20 -20.48 -0.31 -12.65
CA ARG A 20 -20.49 0.39 -11.36
C ARG A 20 -19.10 0.90 -10.95
N LEU A 21 -18.05 0.16 -11.30
CA LEU A 21 -16.67 0.53 -11.01
C LEU A 21 -16.15 1.61 -11.94
N ASN A 22 -16.59 1.62 -13.20
CA ASN A 22 -16.15 2.54 -14.24
C ASN A 22 -14.60 2.56 -14.40
N TRP A 23 -13.96 1.39 -14.29
CA TRP A 23 -12.51 1.20 -14.41
C TRP A 23 -12.06 0.84 -15.84
N GLY A 24 -12.94 0.95 -16.83
CA GLY A 24 -12.70 0.45 -18.19
C GLY A 24 -12.98 -1.05 -18.33
N ALA A 25 -12.68 -1.61 -19.50
CA ALA A 25 -12.97 -3.01 -19.83
C ALA A 25 -12.13 -3.96 -18.98
N SER A 26 -12.74 -5.03 -18.46
CA SER A 26 -12.04 -6.01 -17.63
C SER A 26 -10.97 -6.81 -18.38
N ASP A 27 -10.94 -6.73 -19.71
CA ASP A 27 -9.87 -7.27 -20.54
C ASP A 27 -8.51 -6.64 -20.23
N ASP A 28 -8.48 -5.37 -19.84
CA ASP A 28 -7.25 -4.63 -19.53
C ASP A 28 -6.86 -4.66 -18.04
N TRP A 29 -7.69 -5.29 -17.19
CA TRP A 29 -7.45 -5.32 -15.75
C TRP A 29 -6.20 -6.13 -15.39
N THR A 30 -5.33 -5.51 -14.61
CA THR A 30 -4.08 -6.05 -14.09
C THR A 30 -4.28 -6.70 -12.72
N SER A 31 -3.25 -7.38 -12.18
CA SER A 31 -3.29 -7.91 -10.80
C SER A 31 -3.65 -6.86 -9.76
N TYR A 32 -3.18 -5.63 -9.93
CA TYR A 32 -3.49 -4.49 -9.08
C TYR A 32 -4.99 -4.15 -9.10
N ASP A 33 -5.64 -4.23 -10.26
CA ASP A 33 -7.07 -3.96 -10.38
C ASP A 33 -7.91 -5.05 -9.69
N PHE A 34 -7.45 -6.31 -9.71
CA PHE A 34 -8.10 -7.40 -8.96
C PHE A 34 -7.83 -7.35 -7.45
N GLU A 35 -6.67 -6.84 -7.02
CA GLU A 35 -6.40 -6.51 -5.61
C GLU A 35 -7.35 -5.42 -5.13
N LYS A 36 -7.44 -4.31 -5.88
CA LYS A 36 -8.36 -3.22 -5.60
C LYS A 36 -9.82 -3.66 -5.64
N LEU A 37 -10.20 -4.55 -6.57
CA LEU A 37 -11.54 -5.13 -6.64
C LEU A 37 -11.87 -5.94 -5.39
N SER A 38 -10.93 -6.77 -4.92
CA SER A 38 -11.08 -7.54 -3.67
C SER A 38 -11.30 -6.61 -2.48
N GLU A 39 -10.53 -5.52 -2.38
CA GLU A 39 -10.65 -4.54 -1.30
C GLU A 39 -12.01 -3.82 -1.32
N VAL A 40 -12.46 -3.35 -2.49
CA VAL A 40 -13.73 -2.61 -2.61
C VAL A 40 -14.94 -3.54 -2.38
N ILE A 41 -14.87 -4.81 -2.80
CA ILE A 41 -15.89 -5.81 -2.49
C ILE A 41 -15.95 -6.05 -0.97
N GLN A 42 -14.79 -6.19 -0.31
CA GLN A 42 -14.73 -6.39 1.14
C GLN A 42 -15.29 -5.20 1.90
N GLU A 43 -14.95 -3.96 1.52
CA GLU A 43 -15.47 -2.75 2.16
C GLU A 43 -17.00 -2.66 2.12
N ARG A 44 -17.62 -3.07 1.00
CA ARG A 44 -19.07 -2.96 0.82
C ARG A 44 -19.87 -4.13 1.35
N THR A 45 -19.30 -5.33 1.33
CA THR A 45 -20.03 -6.57 1.62
C THR A 45 -19.62 -7.22 2.94
N GLY A 46 -18.48 -6.82 3.51
CA GLY A 46 -17.88 -7.46 4.68
C GLY A 46 -17.23 -8.81 4.41
N VAL A 47 -17.22 -9.27 3.15
CA VAL A 47 -16.69 -10.58 2.75
C VAL A 47 -15.52 -10.40 1.78
N THR A 48 -14.38 -11.03 2.09
CA THR A 48 -13.20 -11.00 1.23
C THR A 48 -13.28 -12.11 0.18
N LEU A 49 -13.20 -11.77 -1.10
CA LEU A 49 -13.01 -12.72 -2.19
C LEU A 49 -11.54 -12.70 -2.62
N SER A 50 -10.86 -13.86 -2.63
CA SER A 50 -9.45 -13.90 -3.02
C SER A 50 -9.24 -13.39 -4.45
N ILE A 51 -8.10 -12.76 -4.71
CA ILE A 51 -7.67 -12.27 -6.03
C ILE A 51 -7.73 -13.40 -7.07
N THR A 52 -7.35 -14.61 -6.68
CA THR A 52 -7.42 -15.81 -7.54
C THR A 52 -8.84 -16.23 -7.89
N THR A 53 -9.79 -16.06 -6.97
CA THR A 53 -11.22 -16.32 -7.21
C THR A 53 -11.81 -15.27 -8.15
N LEU A 54 -11.48 -13.99 -7.96
CA LEU A 54 -11.91 -12.91 -8.85
C LEU A 54 -11.34 -13.06 -10.27
N LYS A 55 -10.03 -13.36 -10.40
CA LYS A 55 -9.40 -13.61 -11.70
C LYS A 55 -10.03 -14.79 -12.45
N ARG A 56 -10.49 -15.83 -11.74
CA ARG A 56 -11.22 -16.96 -12.32
C ARG A 56 -12.61 -16.57 -12.81
N LEU A 57 -13.34 -15.77 -12.03
CA LEU A 57 -14.67 -15.25 -12.39
C LEU A 57 -14.64 -14.37 -13.65
N TRP A 58 -13.61 -13.53 -13.77
CA TRP A 58 -13.38 -12.65 -14.92
C TRP A 58 -12.62 -13.31 -16.08
N GLY A 59 -12.45 -14.64 -16.07
CA GLY A 59 -11.88 -15.38 -17.19
C GLY A 59 -10.36 -15.22 -17.39
N LYS A 60 -9.64 -14.60 -16.45
CA LYS A 60 -8.16 -14.47 -16.50
C LYS A 60 -7.43 -15.76 -16.13
N LEU A 61 -8.12 -16.69 -15.48
CA LEU A 61 -7.62 -18.02 -15.11
C LEU A 61 -8.66 -19.07 -15.47
N LYS A 62 -8.22 -20.27 -15.87
CA LYS A 62 -9.13 -21.40 -16.14
C LYS A 62 -9.96 -21.72 -14.91
N TYR A 63 -11.27 -21.91 -15.12
CA TYR A 63 -12.22 -22.22 -14.06
C TYR A 63 -13.34 -23.11 -14.59
N ASP A 64 -13.31 -24.37 -14.19
CA ASP A 64 -14.19 -25.41 -14.77
C ASP A 64 -15.45 -25.69 -13.94
N ASN A 65 -15.65 -24.95 -12.84
CA ASN A 65 -16.75 -25.16 -11.88
C ASN A 65 -17.60 -23.91 -11.67
N ILE A 66 -18.83 -24.08 -11.19
CA ILE A 66 -19.69 -22.95 -10.80
C ILE A 66 -19.20 -22.41 -9.44
N PRO A 67 -19.06 -21.07 -9.27
CA PRO A 67 -18.66 -20.49 -8.00
C PRO A 67 -19.59 -20.88 -6.85
N ALA A 68 -19.05 -20.96 -5.63
CA ALA A 68 -19.83 -21.25 -4.45
C ALA A 68 -20.94 -20.19 -4.24
N THR A 69 -22.09 -20.59 -3.69
CA THR A 69 -23.24 -19.70 -3.45
C THR A 69 -22.87 -18.47 -2.60
N THR A 70 -21.92 -18.61 -1.66
CA THR A 70 -21.38 -17.51 -0.87
C THR A 70 -20.68 -16.46 -1.73
N THR A 71 -19.90 -16.90 -2.72
CA THR A 71 -19.26 -16.02 -3.71
C THR A 71 -20.30 -15.30 -4.56
N LEU A 72 -21.32 -16.02 -5.05
CA LEU A 72 -22.40 -15.45 -5.84
C LEU A 72 -23.24 -14.42 -5.05
N ASN A 73 -23.56 -14.71 -3.79
CA ASN A 73 -24.23 -13.77 -2.89
C ASN A 73 -23.39 -12.51 -2.65
N THR A 74 -22.07 -12.67 -2.52
CA THR A 74 -21.15 -11.55 -2.31
C THR A 74 -21.10 -10.63 -3.54
N LEU A 75 -21.07 -11.20 -4.75
CA LEU A 75 -21.11 -10.43 -5.99
C LEU A 75 -22.46 -9.72 -6.18
N ALA A 76 -23.58 -10.38 -5.88
CA ALA A 76 -24.90 -9.75 -5.93
C ALA A 76 -25.02 -8.58 -4.93
N LYS A 77 -24.55 -8.77 -3.69
CA LYS A 77 -24.43 -7.70 -2.68
C LYS A 77 -23.60 -6.53 -3.17
N PHE A 78 -22.48 -6.81 -3.80
CA PHE A 78 -21.64 -5.78 -4.38
C PHE A 78 -22.32 -5.04 -5.53
N ALA A 79 -23.06 -5.76 -6.38
CA ALA A 79 -23.84 -5.20 -7.48
C ALA A 79 -25.04 -4.36 -7.00
N GLY A 80 -25.48 -4.51 -5.74
CA GLY A 80 -26.53 -3.72 -5.10
C GLY A 80 -27.82 -4.46 -4.80
N TYR A 81 -27.78 -5.80 -4.79
CA TYR A 81 -28.90 -6.69 -4.45
C TYR A 81 -28.65 -7.35 -3.09
N GLU A 82 -29.68 -7.79 -2.38
CA GLU A 82 -29.57 -8.43 -1.07
C GLU A 82 -28.82 -9.77 -1.16
N ASP A 83 -29.11 -10.58 -2.18
CA ASP A 83 -28.45 -11.86 -2.43
C ASP A 83 -28.55 -12.33 -3.89
N TRP A 84 -27.96 -13.48 -4.19
CA TRP A 84 -27.97 -14.05 -5.55
C TRP A 84 -29.37 -14.44 -6.03
N ARG A 85 -30.28 -14.78 -5.11
CA ARG A 85 -31.64 -15.19 -5.46
C ARG A 85 -32.46 -13.97 -5.89
N GLU A 86 -32.36 -12.86 -5.16
CA GLU A 86 -33.00 -11.60 -5.53
C GLU A 86 -32.46 -11.09 -6.88
N PHE A 87 -31.14 -11.15 -7.08
CA PHE A 87 -30.51 -10.79 -8.36
C PHE A 87 -31.12 -11.55 -9.54
N LYS A 88 -31.31 -12.87 -9.41
CA LYS A 88 -31.89 -13.69 -10.48
C LYS A 88 -33.38 -13.41 -10.73
N GLN A 89 -34.12 -12.96 -9.71
CA GLN A 89 -35.53 -12.60 -9.85
C GLN A 89 -35.71 -11.25 -10.57
N GLN A 90 -34.80 -10.31 -10.33
CA GLN A 90 -34.88 -8.95 -10.89
C GLN A 90 -34.21 -8.81 -12.26
N VAL A 91 -33.31 -9.71 -12.64
CA VAL A 91 -32.54 -9.62 -13.89
C VAL A 91 -32.85 -10.79 -14.83
N GLN A 92 -33.82 -10.67 -15.74
CA GLN A 92 -34.13 -11.77 -16.65
C GLN A 92 -33.00 -12.07 -17.66
N PRO A 93 -32.67 -13.34 -17.95
CA PRO A 93 -31.60 -13.73 -18.86
C PRO A 93 -32.14 -13.84 -20.30
N GLY A 94 -32.38 -12.70 -20.96
CA GLY A 94 -32.62 -12.67 -22.40
C GLY A 94 -33.00 -11.28 -22.90
N GLY A 95 -32.32 -10.81 -23.94
CA GLY A 95 -32.78 -9.72 -24.80
C GLY A 95 -32.03 -8.39 -24.71
N ILE A 96 -31.08 -8.17 -25.65
CA ILE A 96 -30.95 -6.87 -26.30
C ILE A 96 -32.12 -6.81 -27.30
N GLU A 97 -33.08 -5.91 -27.12
CA GLU A 97 -34.03 -5.55 -28.18
C GLU A 97 -34.23 -4.03 -28.21
N ILE A 98 -33.83 -3.46 -29.35
CA ILE A 98 -34.24 -2.14 -29.87
C ILE A 98 -35.74 -2.25 -30.21
N PRO A 99 -36.57 -1.22 -29.95
CA PRO A 99 -38.01 -1.36 -29.97
C PRO A 99 -38.60 -1.38 -31.39
N PRO A 100 -39.69 -2.15 -31.60
CA PRO A 100 -40.71 -1.71 -32.54
C PRO A 100 -42.12 -1.63 -31.92
N GLN A 101 -42.79 -0.61 -32.43
CA GLN A 101 -44.12 -0.07 -32.18
C GLN A 101 -45.34 -1.02 -32.28
N LYS A 102 -46.40 -0.59 -31.55
CA LYS A 102 -47.87 -0.83 -31.67
C LYS A 102 -48.43 -2.02 -30.88
N SER A 103 -49.55 -1.94 -30.15
CA SER A 103 -50.77 -1.11 -30.32
C SER A 103 -51.51 -0.89 -28.98
N LYS A 104 -52.40 0.12 -28.93
CA LYS A 104 -53.18 0.57 -27.76
C LYS A 104 -54.20 -0.48 -27.29
N PRO A 105 -54.54 -0.50 -25.98
CA PRO A 105 -55.89 -0.06 -25.61
C PRO A 105 -55.94 0.87 -24.38
N ARG A 106 -57.15 1.38 -24.13
CA ARG A 106 -57.53 2.61 -23.42
C ARG A 106 -57.39 2.59 -21.88
N ARG A 107 -56.83 3.70 -21.37
CA ARG A 107 -57.38 4.65 -20.38
C ARG A 107 -58.00 4.07 -19.09
N LYS A 108 -57.25 4.16 -17.97
CA LYS A 108 -57.69 4.72 -16.66
C LYS A 108 -56.60 4.83 -15.57
N TRP A 109 -55.38 4.30 -15.78
CA TRP A 109 -54.31 4.32 -14.76
C TRP A 109 -53.43 5.59 -14.73
N MET A 110 -53.71 6.56 -15.61
CA MET A 110 -52.84 7.74 -15.84
C MET A 110 -52.91 8.80 -14.71
N TYR A 111 -53.82 8.69 -13.76
CA TYR A 111 -53.91 9.64 -12.64
C TYR A 111 -53.25 9.14 -11.34
N GLY A 112 -52.87 7.86 -11.25
CA GLY A 112 -52.15 7.33 -10.08
C GLY A 112 -50.64 7.63 -10.10
N LEU A 113 -50.05 7.73 -11.30
CA LEU A 113 -48.62 8.01 -11.51
C LEU A 113 -48.24 9.50 -11.37
N LEU A 114 -49.21 10.41 -11.48
CA LEU A 114 -48.99 11.85 -11.29
C LEU A 114 -48.89 12.26 -9.80
N GLY A 115 -49.37 11.43 -8.87
CA GLY A 115 -49.23 11.68 -7.43
C GLY A 115 -47.90 11.19 -6.82
N LEU A 116 -47.23 10.23 -7.47
CA LEU A 116 -45.97 9.64 -6.98
C LEU A 116 -44.73 10.45 -7.36
N LEU A 117 -44.75 11.13 -8.49
CA LEU A 117 -43.67 12.01 -8.94
C LEU A 117 -43.36 13.16 -7.96
N PRO A 118 -44.35 13.93 -7.45
CA PRO A 118 -44.07 14.94 -6.44
C PRO A 118 -43.62 14.31 -5.11
N LEU A 119 -44.11 13.12 -4.74
CA LEU A 119 -43.67 12.44 -3.51
C LEU A 119 -42.21 11.98 -3.60
N LEU A 120 -41.80 11.40 -4.73
CA LEU A 120 -40.41 11.02 -5.00
C LEU A 120 -39.51 12.24 -5.15
N LEU A 121 -40.00 13.33 -5.75
CA LEU A 121 -39.27 14.58 -5.84
C LEU A 121 -39.09 15.22 -4.46
N VAL A 122 -40.13 15.19 -3.60
CA VAL A 122 -40.04 15.67 -2.21
C VAL A 122 -39.11 14.77 -1.38
N LEU A 123 -39.15 13.45 -1.57
CA LEU A 123 -38.22 12.52 -0.90
C LEU A 123 -36.78 12.75 -1.36
N TYR A 124 -36.57 12.97 -2.67
CA TYR A 124 -35.27 13.28 -3.25
C TYR A 124 -34.74 14.66 -2.79
N LEU A 125 -35.60 15.67 -2.75
CA LEU A 125 -35.28 17.00 -2.22
C LEU A 125 -35.05 16.99 -0.71
N ALA A 126 -35.77 16.15 0.05
CA ALA A 126 -35.53 15.93 1.47
C ALA A 126 -34.18 15.22 1.70
N LEU A 127 -33.83 14.24 0.88
CA LEU A 127 -32.52 13.58 0.92
C LEU A 127 -31.37 14.51 0.50
N LEU A 128 -31.60 15.43 -0.43
CA LEU A 128 -30.64 16.47 -0.80
C LEU A 128 -30.53 17.56 0.28
N SER A 129 -31.63 17.95 0.91
CA SER A 129 -31.65 18.90 2.03
C SER A 129 -31.05 18.32 3.31
N ASN A 130 -31.00 16.99 3.44
CA ASN A 130 -30.37 16.28 4.56
C ASN A 130 -28.90 15.91 4.28
N ARG A 131 -28.36 16.27 3.09
CA ARG A 131 -26.91 16.45 2.99
C ARG A 131 -26.58 17.67 3.83
N LYS A 132 -26.15 17.43 5.08
CA LYS A 132 -25.48 18.44 5.89
C LYS A 132 -24.53 19.16 4.95
N SER A 133 -24.77 20.46 4.72
CA SER A 133 -23.85 21.31 4.00
C SER A 133 -22.48 21.03 4.62
N ALA A 134 -21.49 20.63 3.83
CA ALA A 134 -20.15 20.39 4.34
C ALA A 134 -19.77 21.64 5.14
N THR A 135 -19.75 21.52 6.46
CA THR A 135 -19.51 22.65 7.34
C THR A 135 -18.16 23.19 6.89
N THR A 136 -18.10 24.45 6.47
CA THR A 136 -16.83 25.03 6.02
C THR A 136 -15.90 25.07 7.22
N ILE A 137 -15.05 24.05 7.37
CA ILE A 137 -14.14 23.93 8.50
C ILE A 137 -13.09 25.03 8.38
N ASN A 138 -13.07 25.95 9.35
CA ASN A 138 -12.01 26.94 9.46
C ASN A 138 -10.79 26.29 10.13
N LYS A 139 -9.76 26.00 9.34
CA LYS A 139 -8.52 25.36 9.82
C LYS A 139 -7.78 26.17 10.90
N ALA A 140 -8.07 27.46 11.07
CA ALA A 140 -7.50 28.28 12.13
C ALA A 140 -7.98 27.88 13.53
N ASP A 141 -9.15 27.25 13.64
CA ASP A 141 -9.79 26.89 14.90
C ASP A 141 -9.20 25.61 15.54
N TYR A 142 -8.21 25.02 14.88
CA TYR A 142 -7.56 23.78 15.29
C TYR A 142 -6.08 24.05 15.59
N THR A 143 -5.52 23.29 16.52
CA THR A 143 -4.07 23.25 16.74
C THR A 143 -3.59 21.80 16.72
N PHE A 144 -2.37 21.58 16.24
CA PHE A 144 -1.77 20.25 16.19
C PHE A 144 -0.25 20.39 16.16
N SER A 145 0.41 19.70 17.09
CA SER A 145 1.86 19.63 17.19
C SER A 145 2.27 18.31 17.82
N SER A 146 3.55 17.96 17.75
CA SER A 146 4.06 16.75 18.38
C SER A 146 5.45 16.94 18.96
N ASN A 147 5.70 16.31 20.11
CA ASN A 147 7.02 16.25 20.74
C ASN A 147 7.44 14.80 20.93
N LYS A 148 8.71 14.51 20.66
CA LYS A 148 9.31 13.20 20.93
C LYS A 148 9.80 13.16 22.37
N THR A 149 9.68 12.01 23.04
CA THR A 149 10.21 11.83 24.40
C THR A 149 11.73 11.66 24.41
N VAL A 150 12.30 11.17 23.31
CA VAL A 150 13.75 11.07 23.09
C VAL A 150 14.11 11.65 21.72
N THR A 151 15.33 12.17 21.59
CA THR A 151 15.79 12.88 20.39
C THR A 151 15.93 11.97 19.17
N GLU A 152 16.40 10.74 19.40
CA GLU A 152 16.71 9.73 18.39
C GLU A 152 16.49 8.31 18.91
N GLY A 153 16.50 7.34 17.99
CA GLY A 153 16.33 5.93 18.29
C GLY A 153 14.87 5.49 18.37
N VAL A 154 14.69 4.18 18.50
CA VAL A 154 13.39 3.53 18.70
C VAL A 154 13.52 2.46 19.80
N PRO A 155 12.43 2.14 20.52
CA PRO A 155 11.11 2.77 20.45
C PRO A 155 11.12 4.23 20.90
N ASN A 156 10.31 5.08 20.25
CA ASN A 156 10.20 6.49 20.59
C ASN A 156 8.74 6.89 20.78
N SER A 157 8.40 7.35 21.99
CA SER A 157 7.07 7.88 22.27
C SER A 157 6.94 9.28 21.71
N VAL A 158 5.87 9.53 20.98
CA VAL A 158 5.51 10.84 20.46
C VAL A 158 4.21 11.27 21.13
N ILE A 159 4.26 12.43 21.77
CA ILE A 159 3.12 13.08 22.40
C ILE A 159 2.58 14.11 21.42
N PHE A 160 1.39 13.86 20.90
CA PHE A 160 0.65 14.78 20.06
C PHE A 160 -0.18 15.71 20.95
N SER A 161 0.07 17.01 20.85
CA SER A 161 -0.79 18.03 21.45
C SER A 161 -1.74 18.56 20.39
N TYR A 162 -3.02 18.62 20.71
CA TYR A 162 -4.04 19.05 19.74
C TYR A 162 -5.17 19.81 20.40
N ASP A 163 -5.82 20.67 19.62
CA ASP A 163 -7.12 21.22 19.94
C ASP A 163 -8.05 20.95 18.76
N ALA A 164 -9.08 20.15 19.01
CA ALA A 164 -10.12 19.83 18.05
C ALA A 164 -11.52 20.10 18.58
N THR A 165 -11.66 20.94 19.62
CA THR A 165 -12.96 21.22 20.24
C THR A 165 -13.96 21.85 19.25
N ALA A 166 -13.46 22.58 18.24
CA ALA A 166 -14.26 23.11 17.14
C ALA A 166 -14.89 22.04 16.21
N ALA A 167 -14.52 20.75 16.34
CA ALA A 167 -15.11 19.66 15.57
C ALA A 167 -16.60 19.42 15.90
N GLY A 168 -17.09 19.87 17.06
CA GLY A 168 -18.46 19.60 17.49
C GLY A 168 -18.75 18.10 17.57
N GLU A 169 -19.75 17.64 16.81
CA GLU A 169 -20.16 16.23 16.76
C GLU A 169 -19.35 15.38 15.76
N ASP A 170 -18.46 15.99 14.98
CA ASP A 170 -17.67 15.26 13.99
C ASP A 170 -16.58 14.40 14.64
N SER A 171 -16.31 13.24 14.03
CA SER A 171 -15.24 12.35 14.48
C SER A 171 -13.86 12.94 14.20
N VAL A 172 -12.99 12.92 15.20
CA VAL A 172 -11.60 13.38 15.10
C VAL A 172 -10.65 12.19 15.05
N PHE A 173 -9.63 12.28 14.20
CA PHE A 173 -8.61 11.23 14.05
C PHE A 173 -7.20 11.81 13.96
N ILE A 174 -6.22 11.03 14.43
CA ILE A 174 -4.80 11.27 14.22
C ILE A 174 -4.20 10.12 13.40
N THR A 175 -3.36 10.44 12.41
CA THR A 175 -2.58 9.43 11.66
C THR A 175 -1.13 9.40 12.14
N GLN A 176 -0.67 8.23 12.58
CA GLN A 176 0.73 7.99 12.98
C GLN A 176 1.60 7.48 11.83
N THR A 177 0.99 7.06 10.72
CA THR A 177 1.71 6.47 9.59
C THR A 177 1.32 7.15 8.29
N TRP A 178 2.06 6.88 7.22
CA TRP A 178 1.69 7.31 5.88
C TRP A 178 0.40 6.65 5.37
N ASP A 179 0.03 5.48 5.90
CA ASP A 179 -1.22 4.81 5.58
C ASP A 179 -2.39 5.50 6.29
N ARG A 180 -3.18 6.26 5.52
CA ARG A 180 -4.35 7.00 6.00
C ARG A 180 -5.46 6.09 6.55
N ARG A 181 -5.47 4.79 6.18
CA ARG A 181 -6.40 3.80 6.74
C ARG A 181 -6.06 3.52 8.20
N ARG A 182 -4.79 3.63 8.58
CA ARG A 182 -4.29 3.50 9.97
C ARG A 182 -4.41 4.83 10.70
N LYS A 183 -5.65 5.28 10.91
CA LYS A 183 -5.99 6.45 11.73
C LYS A 183 -6.57 6.01 13.07
N VAL A 184 -6.20 6.70 14.13
CA VAL A 184 -6.73 6.44 15.48
C VAL A 184 -7.76 7.51 15.80
N ARG A 185 -8.96 7.09 16.22
CA ARG A 185 -10.00 8.02 16.69
C ARG A 185 -9.57 8.60 18.02
N VAL A 186 -9.66 9.92 18.16
CA VAL A 186 -9.36 10.63 19.41
C VAL A 186 -10.54 11.52 19.82
N PRO A 187 -10.78 11.76 21.11
CA PRO A 187 -11.85 12.67 21.55
C PRO A 187 -11.54 14.13 21.21
N ALA A 188 -12.53 14.89 20.74
CA ALA A 188 -12.35 16.30 20.36
C ALA A 188 -12.03 17.24 21.55
N ASN A 189 -12.42 16.83 22.76
CA ASN A 189 -12.27 17.58 24.01
C ASN A 189 -10.97 17.27 24.78
N GLU A 190 -10.24 16.22 24.38
CA GLU A 190 -8.91 15.95 24.90
C GLU A 190 -7.86 16.85 24.23
N LYS A 191 -6.70 16.99 24.89
CA LYS A 191 -5.61 17.87 24.42
C LYS A 191 -4.31 17.14 24.09
N ALA A 192 -4.25 15.84 24.39
CA ALA A 192 -3.05 15.04 24.19
C ALA A 192 -3.39 13.63 23.72
N TYR A 193 -2.56 13.08 22.85
CA TYR A 193 -2.59 11.69 22.42
C TYR A 193 -1.16 11.19 22.28
N SER A 194 -0.83 10.04 22.86
CA SER A 194 0.53 9.49 22.83
C SER A 194 0.58 8.21 22.02
N ALA A 195 1.64 8.04 21.26
CA ALA A 195 1.89 6.83 20.48
C ALA A 195 3.36 6.46 20.45
N ILE A 196 3.66 5.16 20.36
CA ILE A 196 5.02 4.64 20.28
C ILE A 196 5.35 4.31 18.82
N TYR A 197 6.46 4.86 18.34
CA TYR A 197 7.04 4.51 17.06
C TYR A 197 8.12 3.44 17.27
N TYR A 198 7.84 2.23 16.78
CA TYR A 198 8.74 1.09 16.88
C TYR A 198 9.73 0.98 15.71
N MET A 199 9.55 1.77 14.66
CA MET A 199 10.44 1.81 13.51
C MET A 199 10.79 3.25 13.16
N PRO A 200 12.05 3.53 12.80
CA PRO A 200 12.46 4.85 12.37
C PRO A 200 11.84 5.16 11.00
N GLY A 201 11.73 6.45 10.69
CA GLY A 201 11.19 6.89 9.41
C GLY A 201 10.77 8.35 9.42
N TYR A 202 10.29 8.80 8.27
CA TYR A 202 9.64 10.09 8.12
C TYR A 202 8.13 9.89 7.97
N PHE A 203 7.38 10.67 8.73
CA PHE A 203 5.93 10.63 8.80
C PHE A 203 5.38 12.04 8.61
N ARG A 204 4.19 12.14 8.00
CA ARG A 204 3.40 13.37 8.01
C ARG A 204 2.20 13.15 8.91
N ALA A 205 2.31 13.63 10.14
CA ALA A 205 1.24 13.53 11.11
C ALA A 205 0.07 14.41 10.67
N LYS A 206 -1.16 13.92 10.79
CA LYS A 206 -2.37 14.64 10.37
C LYS A 206 -3.41 14.60 11.48
N LEU A 207 -4.04 15.74 11.73
CA LEU A 207 -5.28 15.84 12.46
C LEU A 207 -6.43 15.92 11.44
N ILE A 208 -7.38 15.01 11.56
CA ILE A 208 -8.48 14.82 10.61
C ILE A 208 -9.81 15.00 11.35
N VAL A 209 -10.70 15.81 10.81
CA VAL A 209 -12.08 16.00 11.30
C VAL A 209 -13.03 15.56 10.21
N GLY A 210 -13.87 14.56 10.49
CA GLY A 210 -14.66 13.88 9.47
C GLY A 210 -13.74 13.24 8.41
N ASP A 211 -13.77 13.80 7.20
CA ASP A 211 -12.92 13.42 6.06
C ASP A 211 -11.84 14.46 5.71
N GLN A 212 -11.81 15.62 6.39
CA GLN A 212 -10.92 16.73 6.07
C GLN A 212 -9.66 16.74 6.95
N ILE A 213 -8.50 16.92 6.31
CA ILE A 213 -7.24 17.21 7.03
C ILE A 213 -7.25 18.67 7.44
N VAL A 214 -7.38 18.92 8.75
CA VAL A 214 -7.46 20.28 9.32
C VAL A 214 -6.08 20.83 9.66
N LYS A 215 -5.15 19.96 10.09
CA LYS A 215 -3.74 20.28 10.35
C LYS A 215 -2.85 19.11 9.97
N GLU A 216 -1.63 19.42 9.57
CA GLU A 216 -0.58 18.42 9.38
C GLU A 216 0.80 19.04 9.58
N HIS A 217 1.76 18.21 9.98
CA HIS A 217 3.15 18.60 10.12
C HIS A 217 4.08 17.39 9.99
N ASP A 218 5.35 17.70 9.76
CA ASP A 218 6.38 16.69 9.57
C ASP A 218 6.86 16.11 10.91
N LEU A 219 7.04 14.80 10.96
CA LEU A 219 7.54 14.07 12.12
C LEU A 219 8.56 13.03 11.65
N MET A 220 9.82 13.24 12.01
CA MET A 220 10.90 12.30 11.69
C MET A 220 11.36 11.57 12.94
N ILE A 221 11.38 10.24 12.89
CA ILE A 221 11.97 9.38 13.92
C ILE A 221 13.31 8.89 13.38
N SER A 222 14.42 9.49 13.84
CA SER A 222 15.76 9.09 13.45
C SER A 222 16.16 7.79 14.14
N SER A 223 17.04 7.01 13.52
CA SER A 223 17.50 5.74 14.09
C SER A 223 18.69 5.89 15.06
N GLY A 224 19.39 7.04 15.08
CA GLY A 224 20.61 7.22 15.88
C GLY A 224 21.82 6.45 15.32
N GLY A 225 21.92 6.37 13.99
CA GLY A 225 22.89 5.54 13.26
C GLY A 225 22.29 4.21 12.81
N TRP A 226 23.12 3.18 12.67
CA TRP A 226 22.66 1.85 12.26
C TRP A 226 21.77 1.20 13.31
N LEU A 227 20.65 0.63 12.85
CA LEU A 227 19.69 -0.15 13.63
C LEU A 227 19.38 -1.45 12.89
N ALA A 228 19.48 -2.59 13.56
CA ALA A 228 19.04 -3.88 13.04
C ALA A 228 17.91 -4.45 13.90
N LEU A 229 16.87 -4.98 13.26
CA LEU A 229 15.72 -5.58 13.93
C LEU A 229 15.09 -6.72 13.11
N ILE A 230 14.37 -7.60 13.80
CA ILE A 230 13.51 -8.61 13.18
C ILE A 230 12.05 -8.19 13.32
N GLU A 231 11.32 -8.19 12.20
CA GLU A 231 9.87 -8.01 12.23
C GLU A 231 9.20 -9.20 12.94
N GLN A 232 8.21 -8.90 13.75
CA GLN A 232 7.41 -9.90 14.45
C GLN A 232 5.97 -9.88 13.96
N LYS A 233 5.21 -10.91 14.32
CA LYS A 233 3.76 -10.92 14.10
C LYS A 233 3.04 -9.85 14.93
N SER A 234 3.61 -9.47 16.07
CA SER A 234 3.18 -8.30 16.85
C SER A 234 3.74 -7.02 16.22
N ASP A 235 3.12 -5.88 16.52
CA ASP A 235 3.60 -4.57 16.08
C ASP A 235 4.96 -4.15 16.70
N VAL A 236 5.49 -4.94 17.65
CA VAL A 236 6.75 -4.66 18.36
C VAL A 236 7.86 -5.56 17.80
N PRO A 237 8.87 -4.99 17.12
CA PRO A 237 9.97 -5.76 16.58
C PRO A 237 10.93 -6.22 17.68
N LEU A 238 11.78 -7.19 17.35
CA LEU A 238 12.93 -7.56 18.17
C LEU A 238 14.13 -6.72 17.73
N TYR A 239 14.71 -5.95 18.64
CA TYR A 239 15.90 -5.13 18.37
C TYR A 239 17.17 -5.87 18.77
N PHE A 240 18.21 -5.76 17.95
CA PHE A 240 19.56 -6.19 18.33
C PHE A 240 20.31 -5.04 19.00
N LYS A 241 21.25 -5.34 19.91
CA LYS A 241 22.14 -4.31 20.45
C LYS A 241 23.16 -3.92 19.39
N LYS A 242 23.52 -2.64 19.36
CA LYS A 242 24.39 -2.06 18.33
C LYS A 242 25.72 -2.80 18.21
N GLU A 243 26.31 -3.17 19.34
CA GLU A 243 27.61 -3.83 19.43
C GLU A 243 27.59 -5.28 18.91
N GLU A 244 26.42 -5.89 18.81
CA GLU A 244 26.25 -7.28 18.37
C GLU A 244 26.24 -7.41 16.84
N PHE A 245 25.70 -6.40 16.14
CA PHE A 245 25.59 -6.40 14.68
C PHE A 245 26.56 -5.43 14.00
N GLN A 246 26.98 -4.35 14.65
CA GLN A 246 27.86 -3.36 14.04
C GLN A 246 29.33 -3.70 14.34
N LYS A 247 30.08 -4.03 13.30
CA LYS A 247 31.52 -4.34 13.38
C LYS A 247 32.28 -3.51 12.35
N ASN A 248 33.23 -2.69 12.81
CA ASN A 248 33.92 -1.70 11.98
C ASN A 248 32.89 -0.78 11.28
N SER A 249 33.01 -0.58 9.96
CA SER A 249 32.06 0.16 9.12
C SER A 249 30.91 -0.69 8.57
N GLY A 250 30.77 -1.95 9.00
CA GLY A 250 29.76 -2.88 8.50
C GLY A 250 28.69 -3.23 9.52
N VAL A 251 27.50 -3.56 9.02
CA VAL A 251 26.39 -4.18 9.74
C VAL A 251 26.29 -5.63 9.31
N VAL A 252 26.28 -6.57 10.27
CA VAL A 252 26.18 -8.01 10.01
C VAL A 252 25.24 -8.65 11.02
N VAL A 253 24.18 -9.27 10.52
CA VAL A 253 23.32 -10.18 11.29
C VAL A 253 23.53 -11.58 10.74
N SER A 254 24.27 -12.40 11.50
CA SER A 254 24.65 -13.76 11.13
C SER A 254 23.69 -14.80 11.71
N GLU A 255 23.77 -16.04 11.22
CA GLU A 255 23.02 -17.17 11.78
C GLU A 255 23.34 -17.38 13.27
N ALA A 256 24.60 -17.18 13.67
CA ALA A 256 25.00 -17.28 15.07
C ALA A 256 24.31 -16.22 15.95
N LEU A 257 24.17 -14.98 15.46
CA LEU A 257 23.45 -13.94 16.19
C LEU A 257 21.96 -14.26 16.30
N LEU A 258 21.33 -14.71 15.19
CA LEU A 258 19.93 -15.13 15.20
C LEU A 258 19.71 -16.29 16.19
N SER A 259 20.60 -17.28 16.20
CA SER A 259 20.56 -18.40 17.12
C SER A 259 20.73 -17.97 18.58
N ALA A 260 21.58 -16.98 18.88
CA ALA A 260 21.76 -16.45 20.23
C ALA A 260 20.46 -15.81 20.78
N TYR A 261 19.64 -15.26 19.90
CA TYR A 261 18.31 -14.73 20.20
C TYR A 261 17.18 -15.76 20.02
N GLN A 262 17.51 -17.04 19.77
CA GLN A 262 16.54 -18.12 19.55
C GLN A 262 15.57 -17.87 18.38
N ILE A 263 16.04 -17.16 17.35
CA ILE A 263 15.26 -16.82 16.15
C ILE A 263 15.45 -17.94 15.12
N PRO A 264 14.41 -18.72 14.81
CA PRO A 264 14.52 -19.83 13.86
C PRO A 264 14.61 -19.31 12.42
N LEU A 265 15.43 -19.96 11.60
CA LEU A 265 15.54 -19.69 10.16
C LEU A 265 14.59 -20.55 9.30
N GLN A 266 13.94 -21.55 9.91
CA GLN A 266 13.02 -22.50 9.25
C GLN A 266 11.73 -22.65 10.08
N PRO A 267 10.59 -23.00 9.46
CA PRO A 267 10.39 -23.27 8.02
C PRO A 267 10.36 -22.01 7.16
N SER A 268 10.31 -20.84 7.79
CA SER A 268 10.36 -19.54 7.13
C SER A 268 11.42 -18.68 7.77
N PRO A 269 12.32 -18.06 6.99
CA PRO A 269 13.34 -17.16 7.53
C PRO A 269 12.67 -15.90 8.12
N PRO A 270 13.25 -15.32 9.19
CA PRO A 270 12.76 -14.08 9.76
C PRO A 270 12.95 -12.93 8.77
N VAL A 271 12.10 -11.91 8.87
CA VAL A 271 12.25 -10.70 8.08
C VAL A 271 13.17 -9.74 8.81
N LEU A 272 14.42 -9.64 8.34
CA LEU A 272 15.42 -8.75 8.89
C LEU A 272 15.31 -7.38 8.23
N ARG A 273 15.28 -6.34 9.06
CA ARG A 273 15.36 -4.94 8.64
C ARG A 273 16.61 -4.28 9.22
N ILE A 274 17.34 -3.58 8.37
CA ILE A 274 18.47 -2.74 8.79
C ILE A 274 18.17 -1.30 8.34
N TYR A 275 18.28 -0.35 9.25
CA TYR A 275 17.96 1.06 9.01
C TYR A 275 19.17 1.95 9.30
N ASN A 276 19.28 3.03 8.53
CA ASN A 276 20.02 4.24 8.92
C ASN A 276 19.19 5.44 8.44
N VAL A 277 18.46 6.07 9.36
CA VAL A 277 17.48 7.13 9.11
C VAL A 277 17.91 8.39 9.83
N GLN A 278 18.17 9.42 9.05
CA GLN A 278 18.59 10.75 9.48
C GLN A 278 18.39 11.76 8.35
N ASP A 279 18.35 13.04 8.66
CA ASP A 279 18.31 14.08 7.63
C ASP A 279 19.67 14.18 6.93
N LEU A 280 19.70 13.91 5.63
CA LEU A 280 20.92 13.95 4.82
C LEU A 280 21.11 15.32 4.13
N GLY A 281 20.06 16.15 4.07
CA GLY A 281 20.09 17.44 3.37
C GLY A 281 20.34 17.33 1.86
N ILE A 282 19.92 16.22 1.24
CA ILE A 282 20.02 15.97 -0.21
C ILE A 282 18.68 15.53 -0.78
N LYS A 283 18.45 15.79 -2.07
CA LYS A 283 17.21 15.46 -2.78
C LYS A 283 17.36 14.23 -3.65
N ASN A 284 16.25 13.56 -3.91
CA ASN A 284 16.17 12.32 -4.67
C ASN A 284 16.24 12.47 -6.22
N ASP A 285 16.52 13.66 -6.73
CA ASP A 285 16.73 13.93 -8.16
C ASP A 285 18.18 14.29 -8.50
N HIS A 286 19.06 14.46 -7.51
CA HIS A 286 20.48 14.76 -7.69
C HIS A 286 21.30 14.13 -6.57
N PHE A 287 21.66 12.85 -6.74
CA PHE A 287 22.50 12.11 -5.81
C PHE A 287 23.14 10.88 -6.46
N THR A 288 24.21 10.39 -5.84
CA THR A 288 24.72 9.04 -6.05
C THR A 288 24.66 8.30 -4.72
N PHE A 289 24.06 7.11 -4.71
CA PHE A 289 24.06 6.19 -3.58
C PHE A 289 24.91 4.98 -3.93
N GLU A 290 25.74 4.54 -2.99
CA GLU A 290 26.49 3.29 -3.10
C GLU A 290 26.35 2.48 -1.81
N THR A 291 26.30 1.16 -1.97
CA THR A 291 26.35 0.20 -0.86
C THR A 291 26.86 -1.15 -1.34
N THR A 292 27.40 -1.94 -0.42
CA THR A 292 27.78 -3.33 -0.68
C THR A 292 27.04 -4.22 0.31
N LEU A 293 26.35 -5.25 -0.18
CA LEU A 293 25.54 -6.15 0.64
C LEU A 293 25.79 -7.62 0.34
N LYS A 294 25.37 -8.48 1.28
CA LYS A 294 25.45 -9.93 1.16
C LYS A 294 24.28 -10.57 1.94
N SER A 295 23.68 -11.62 1.40
CA SER A 295 22.60 -12.38 2.05
C SER A 295 22.83 -13.87 1.82
N GLY A 296 23.57 -14.50 2.73
CA GLY A 296 24.09 -15.87 2.50
C GLY A 296 23.15 -17.01 2.94
N TYR A 297 21.89 -16.74 3.27
CA TYR A 297 20.93 -17.78 3.68
C TYR A 297 19.98 -18.12 2.53
N ASP A 298 20.15 -19.31 1.94
CA ASP A 298 19.49 -19.76 0.72
C ASP A 298 18.67 -21.05 0.90
N LEU A 299 18.45 -21.49 2.14
CA LEU A 299 17.79 -22.76 2.43
C LEU A 299 16.26 -22.64 2.50
N GLY A 300 15.56 -23.68 2.02
CA GLY A 300 14.11 -23.81 2.13
C GLY A 300 13.36 -22.66 1.44
N THR A 301 12.48 -21.98 2.18
CA THR A 301 11.70 -20.85 1.64
C THR A 301 12.54 -19.59 1.38
N ALA A 302 13.82 -19.59 1.76
CA ALA A 302 14.78 -18.52 1.49
C ALA A 302 15.58 -18.69 0.18
N ALA A 303 15.31 -19.71 -0.64
CA ALA A 303 16.09 -20.03 -1.85
C ALA A 303 16.27 -18.88 -2.85
N CYS A 304 15.39 -17.87 -2.81
CA CYS A 304 15.51 -16.69 -3.65
C CYS A 304 16.40 -15.59 -3.08
N GLN A 305 16.87 -15.71 -1.83
CA GLN A 305 17.70 -14.73 -1.12
C GLN A 305 17.19 -13.30 -1.34
N ARG A 306 15.87 -13.08 -1.19
CA ARG A 306 15.27 -11.80 -1.57
C ARG A 306 15.83 -10.67 -0.69
N VAL A 307 16.36 -9.65 -1.35
CA VAL A 307 16.83 -8.42 -0.71
C VAL A 307 16.14 -7.23 -1.36
N GLU A 308 15.69 -6.27 -0.56
CA GLU A 308 15.30 -4.95 -1.06
C GLU A 308 16.17 -3.88 -0.40
N VAL A 309 16.78 -3.03 -1.22
CA VAL A 309 17.45 -1.79 -0.76
C VAL A 309 16.49 -0.63 -0.97
N LEU A 310 16.14 0.05 0.11
CA LEU A 310 15.19 1.14 0.11
C LEU A 310 15.90 2.47 0.38
N ILE A 311 15.84 3.39 -0.57
CA ILE A 311 16.22 4.79 -0.32
C ILE A 311 14.96 5.53 0.11
N LEU A 312 14.92 5.95 1.37
CA LEU A 312 13.76 6.55 2.00
C LEU A 312 13.75 8.04 1.70
N CYS A 313 12.64 8.58 1.21
CA CYS A 313 12.44 10.01 0.98
C CYS A 313 11.19 10.50 1.73
N LYS A 314 11.07 11.82 1.97
CA LYS A 314 9.93 12.37 2.73
C LYS A 314 8.55 12.05 2.13
N SER A 315 8.44 11.97 0.81
CA SER A 315 7.15 11.71 0.13
C SER A 315 7.25 10.68 -0.99
N ASP A 316 8.35 9.93 -1.03
CA ASP A 316 8.63 8.94 -2.06
C ASP A 316 9.60 7.88 -1.53
N VAL A 317 9.82 6.83 -2.33
CA VAL A 317 10.77 5.77 -2.02
C VAL A 317 11.39 5.24 -3.30
N PHE A 318 12.62 4.73 -3.19
CA PHE A 318 13.21 3.84 -4.18
C PHE A 318 13.27 2.46 -3.53
N ILE A 319 12.83 1.43 -4.24
CA ILE A 319 12.89 0.04 -3.79
C ILE A 319 13.67 -0.71 -4.87
N ILE A 320 14.93 -1.01 -4.60
CA ILE A 320 15.82 -1.72 -5.51
C ILE A 320 15.79 -3.21 -5.13
N PRO A 321 15.20 -4.08 -5.96
CA PRO A 321 15.14 -5.50 -5.69
C PRO A 321 16.46 -6.18 -6.05
N LEU A 322 16.84 -7.20 -5.29
CA LEU A 322 17.86 -8.19 -5.65
C LEU A 322 17.36 -9.58 -5.27
N SER A 323 17.81 -10.58 -6.02
CA SER A 323 17.54 -11.98 -5.70
C SER A 323 18.64 -12.87 -6.24
N ALA A 324 18.60 -14.15 -5.86
CA ALA A 324 19.30 -15.20 -6.59
C ALA A 324 18.91 -15.15 -8.08
N LYS A 325 19.86 -15.49 -8.97
CA LYS A 325 19.68 -15.43 -10.44
C LYS A 325 18.43 -16.17 -10.94
N GLY A 326 18.07 -17.29 -10.30
CA GLY A 326 16.90 -18.09 -10.66
C GLY A 326 15.54 -17.47 -10.28
N CYS A 327 15.52 -16.39 -9.50
CA CYS A 327 14.30 -15.83 -8.90
C CYS A 327 13.90 -14.45 -9.44
N VAL A 328 14.47 -14.02 -10.56
CA VAL A 328 14.21 -12.69 -11.15
C VAL A 328 12.78 -12.51 -11.68
N GLY A 329 11.99 -13.58 -11.77
CA GLY A 329 10.64 -13.57 -12.35
C GLY A 329 9.59 -12.81 -11.53
N ASP A 330 9.85 -12.51 -10.26
CA ASP A 330 8.93 -11.84 -9.34
C ASP A 330 9.59 -10.63 -8.66
N LEU A 331 10.30 -9.82 -9.45
CA LEU A 331 10.94 -8.60 -8.98
C LEU A 331 10.10 -7.37 -9.31
N SER A 332 10.11 -6.40 -8.40
CA SER A 332 9.49 -5.09 -8.60
C SER A 332 10.46 -3.98 -8.19
N LEU A 333 10.90 -3.19 -9.17
CA LEU A 333 11.68 -1.98 -8.95
C LEU A 333 10.73 -0.80 -8.77
N VAL A 334 10.94 0.00 -7.72
CA VAL A 334 10.21 1.26 -7.52
C VAL A 334 11.19 2.42 -7.48
N ALA A 335 10.83 3.52 -8.12
CA ALA A 335 11.60 4.76 -8.10
C ALA A 335 10.65 5.96 -8.19
N ALA A 336 10.41 6.61 -7.05
CA ALA A 336 9.67 7.88 -6.93
C ALA A 336 8.38 7.94 -7.80
N GLY A 337 7.45 7.02 -7.54
CA GLY A 337 6.16 6.94 -8.24
C GLY A 337 6.13 6.04 -9.48
N VAL A 338 7.28 5.59 -9.98
CA VAL A 338 7.34 4.58 -11.05
C VAL A 338 7.53 3.20 -10.44
N ALA A 339 6.70 2.23 -10.84
CA ALA A 339 6.87 0.82 -10.52
C ALA A 339 7.11 0.02 -11.80
N VAL A 340 8.17 -0.79 -11.82
CA VAL A 340 8.57 -1.66 -12.92
C VAL A 340 8.54 -3.09 -12.43
N GLN A 341 7.71 -3.92 -13.04
CA GLN A 341 7.60 -5.35 -12.71
C GLN A 341 8.37 -6.18 -13.72
N SER A 342 9.01 -7.25 -13.26
CA SER A 342 9.70 -8.26 -14.09
C SER A 342 8.79 -8.90 -15.15
N SER A 343 7.47 -8.91 -14.92
CA SER A 343 6.47 -9.39 -15.88
C SER A 343 6.30 -8.49 -17.11
N LYS A 344 6.78 -7.24 -17.05
CA LYS A 344 6.61 -6.22 -18.09
C LYS A 344 7.92 -5.62 -18.58
N ALA A 345 9.03 -5.84 -17.88
CA ALA A 345 10.34 -5.32 -18.23
C ALA A 345 11.43 -6.31 -17.80
N ASP A 346 12.56 -6.26 -18.51
CA ASP A 346 13.72 -7.08 -18.14
C ASP A 346 14.40 -6.51 -16.89
N LEU A 347 14.28 -7.25 -15.78
CA LEU A 347 14.96 -6.99 -14.51
C LEU A 347 16.00 -8.08 -14.19
N SER A 348 16.42 -8.87 -15.18
CA SER A 348 17.33 -10.00 -14.99
C SER A 348 18.68 -9.61 -14.37
N LYS A 349 19.15 -8.39 -14.65
CA LYS A 349 20.40 -7.85 -14.10
C LYS A 349 20.37 -7.53 -12.59
N PHE A 350 19.19 -7.59 -11.97
CA PHE A 350 19.08 -7.57 -10.50
C PHE A 350 19.25 -8.97 -9.87
N GLY A 351 19.28 -10.02 -10.69
CA GLY A 351 19.63 -11.38 -10.28
C GLY A 351 21.14 -11.53 -10.12
N CYS A 352 21.60 -11.87 -8.91
CA CYS A 352 23.02 -11.96 -8.59
C CYS A 352 23.33 -13.17 -7.69
N ASP A 353 24.61 -13.40 -7.45
CA ASP A 353 25.09 -14.35 -6.43
C ASP A 353 25.21 -13.58 -5.11
N LEU A 354 24.25 -13.82 -4.20
CA LEU A 354 24.12 -13.10 -2.93
C LEU A 354 24.91 -13.77 -1.79
N ASP A 355 25.58 -14.90 -2.06
CA ASP A 355 26.60 -15.46 -1.18
C ASP A 355 27.91 -14.67 -1.28
N GLN A 356 28.08 -13.91 -2.36
CA GLN A 356 29.17 -12.97 -2.55
C GLN A 356 28.76 -11.55 -2.16
N TRP A 357 29.76 -10.67 -1.99
CA TRP A 357 29.51 -9.25 -1.81
C TRP A 357 29.03 -8.63 -3.13
N VAL A 358 27.81 -8.09 -3.11
CA VAL A 358 27.17 -7.43 -4.24
C VAL A 358 27.21 -5.92 -4.05
N LYS A 359 27.79 -5.21 -5.02
CA LYS A 359 27.81 -3.74 -5.02
C LYS A 359 26.58 -3.20 -5.74
N VAL A 360 25.83 -2.34 -5.06
CA VAL A 360 24.69 -1.61 -5.64
C VAL A 360 25.07 -0.14 -5.73
N LYS A 361 24.74 0.47 -6.88
CA LYS A 361 24.88 1.91 -7.07
C LYS A 361 23.63 2.47 -7.74
N VAL A 362 23.18 3.63 -7.26
CA VAL A 362 22.07 4.38 -7.85
C VAL A 362 22.56 5.78 -8.15
N GLU A 363 22.38 6.25 -9.37
CA GLU A 363 22.69 7.61 -9.79
C GLU A 363 21.41 8.30 -10.25
N ALA A 364 21.06 9.41 -9.62
CA ALA A 364 19.96 10.27 -10.05
C ALA A 364 20.48 11.66 -10.43
N LYS A 365 20.06 12.15 -11.59
CA LYS A 365 20.29 13.52 -12.03
C LYS A 365 19.10 13.98 -12.87
N ASP A 366 18.53 15.13 -12.54
CA ASP A 366 17.39 15.73 -13.25
C ASP A 366 16.23 14.74 -13.44
N LYS A 367 15.91 14.00 -12.38
CA LYS A 367 14.91 12.89 -12.33
C LYS A 367 15.21 11.67 -13.20
N ARG A 368 16.29 11.65 -13.97
CA ARG A 368 16.79 10.46 -14.65
C ARG A 368 17.61 9.64 -13.67
N VAL A 369 17.26 8.37 -13.53
CA VAL A 369 17.85 7.44 -12.57
C VAL A 369 18.44 6.25 -13.29
N ARG A 370 19.65 5.86 -12.89
CA ARG A 370 20.34 4.65 -13.34
C ARG A 370 20.68 3.79 -12.14
N PHE A 371 20.43 2.50 -12.27
CA PHE A 371 20.71 1.48 -11.27
C PHE A 371 21.82 0.58 -11.79
N PHE A 372 22.80 0.29 -10.94
CA PHE A 372 23.93 -0.57 -11.28
C PHE A 372 24.08 -1.67 -10.23
N VAL A 373 24.35 -2.88 -10.69
CA VAL A 373 24.66 -4.04 -9.87
C VAL A 373 26.03 -4.56 -10.31
N ASN A 374 26.98 -4.66 -9.39
CA ASN A 374 28.37 -5.05 -9.65
C ASN A 374 29.05 -4.26 -10.78
N GLY A 375 28.70 -2.98 -10.93
CA GLY A 375 29.27 -2.06 -11.93
C GLY A 375 28.59 -2.11 -13.30
N GLU A 376 27.68 -3.06 -13.54
CA GLU A 376 26.89 -3.13 -14.77
C GLU A 376 25.57 -2.35 -14.60
N GLU A 377 25.17 -1.57 -15.62
CA GLU A 377 23.86 -0.90 -15.62
C GLU A 377 22.75 -1.95 -15.71
N ALA A 378 21.97 -2.06 -14.62
CA ALA A 378 20.88 -3.00 -14.45
C ALA A 378 19.57 -2.46 -15.02
N TYR A 379 19.30 -1.17 -14.84
CA TYR A 379 18.10 -0.50 -15.36
C TYR A 379 18.25 1.02 -15.35
N ALA A 380 17.46 1.71 -16.18
CA ALA A 380 17.36 3.16 -16.16
C ALA A 380 15.91 3.62 -16.41
N LEU A 381 15.51 4.70 -15.75
CA LEU A 381 14.18 5.29 -15.91
C LEU A 381 14.20 6.78 -15.62
N THR A 382 13.09 7.45 -15.88
CA THR A 382 12.82 8.81 -15.39
C THR A 382 11.56 8.77 -14.54
N PHE A 383 11.57 9.44 -13.39
CA PHE A 383 10.39 9.45 -12.51
C PHE A 383 9.58 10.75 -12.62
N PRO A 384 8.24 10.70 -12.47
CA PRO A 384 7.37 11.86 -12.66
C PRO A 384 7.26 12.73 -11.41
N ASN A 385 7.39 12.14 -10.22
CA ASN A 385 7.10 12.81 -8.96
C ASN A 385 8.01 14.03 -8.70
N ALA A 386 7.53 14.93 -7.85
CA ALA A 386 8.30 16.09 -7.43
C ALA A 386 9.49 15.66 -6.54
N PRO A 387 10.69 16.22 -6.73
CA PRO A 387 11.83 15.84 -5.92
C PRO A 387 11.64 16.19 -4.44
N THR A 388 12.04 15.26 -3.59
CA THR A 388 11.91 15.37 -2.14
C THR A 388 13.22 14.96 -1.46
N ASP A 389 13.40 15.40 -0.22
CA ASP A 389 14.61 15.12 0.55
C ASP A 389 14.71 13.62 0.88
N ILE A 390 15.92 13.09 0.81
CA ILE A 390 16.28 11.74 1.24
C ILE A 390 16.50 11.76 2.75
N VAL A 391 15.88 10.82 3.45
CA VAL A 391 15.87 10.71 4.91
C VAL A 391 16.54 9.43 5.43
N GLY A 392 17.20 8.69 4.55
CA GLY A 392 18.03 7.54 4.92
C GLY A 392 17.85 6.33 4.01
N VAL A 393 18.26 5.19 4.54
CA VAL A 393 18.22 3.90 3.86
C VAL A 393 17.62 2.83 4.78
N GLN A 394 16.90 1.90 4.16
CA GLN A 394 16.45 0.66 4.78
C GLN A 394 16.90 -0.52 3.91
N TYR A 395 17.30 -1.61 4.53
CA TYR A 395 17.50 -2.89 3.87
C TYR A 395 16.51 -3.90 4.42
N ARG A 396 16.08 -4.79 3.54
CA ARG A 396 15.12 -5.84 3.82
C ARG A 396 15.74 -7.15 3.38
N PHE A 397 15.97 -8.05 4.33
CA PHE A 397 16.54 -9.36 4.09
C PHE A 397 15.57 -10.45 4.53
N SER A 398 15.68 -11.60 3.90
CA SER A 398 15.02 -12.84 4.33
C SER A 398 16.07 -13.71 5.03
N GLY A 399 16.06 -13.72 6.36
CA GLY A 399 17.06 -14.43 7.17
C GLY A 399 18.24 -13.55 7.54
N THR A 400 19.43 -13.95 7.14
CA THR A 400 20.68 -13.21 7.44
C THR A 400 20.93 -12.07 6.45
N GLY A 401 21.71 -11.09 6.88
CA GLY A 401 22.04 -9.94 6.05
C GLY A 401 23.29 -9.23 6.53
N ALA A 402 24.09 -8.77 5.57
CA ALA A 402 25.26 -7.95 5.83
C ALA A 402 25.30 -6.77 4.86
N VAL A 403 25.73 -5.61 5.35
CA VAL A 403 25.83 -4.36 4.62
C VAL A 403 27.11 -3.64 5.03
N LYS A 404 27.81 -3.01 4.09
CA LYS A 404 28.97 -2.15 4.34
C LYS A 404 29.12 -1.13 3.23
N ASP A 405 30.07 -0.21 3.39
CA ASP A 405 30.45 0.78 2.37
C ASP A 405 29.25 1.60 1.88
N THR A 406 28.30 1.90 2.79
CA THR A 406 27.08 2.64 2.46
C THR A 406 27.34 4.13 2.53
N ARG A 407 27.08 4.83 1.44
CA ARG A 407 27.27 6.29 1.37
C ARG A 407 26.35 6.95 0.36
N PHE A 408 26.05 8.21 0.64
CA PHE A 408 25.44 9.13 -0.31
C PHE A 408 26.46 10.17 -0.76
N MET A 409 26.38 10.57 -2.03
CA MET A 409 27.24 11.59 -2.61
C MET A 409 26.38 12.58 -3.37
N LYS A 410 26.71 13.86 -3.23
CA LYS A 410 26.16 14.94 -4.04
C LYS A 410 27.31 15.88 -4.41
N ASP A 411 27.64 15.93 -5.69
CA ASP A 411 28.80 16.66 -6.21
C ASP A 411 30.08 16.24 -5.47
N LYS A 412 30.70 17.13 -4.68
CA LYS A 412 31.89 16.83 -3.87
C LYS A 412 31.58 16.40 -2.43
N ARG A 413 30.32 16.50 -2.00
CA ARG A 413 29.91 16.14 -0.64
C ARG A 413 29.69 14.64 -0.56
N VAL A 414 30.40 13.98 0.36
CA VAL A 414 30.22 12.56 0.71
C VAL A 414 29.59 12.49 2.09
N ILE A 415 28.60 11.60 2.24
CA ILE A 415 27.91 11.31 3.50
C ILE A 415 28.01 9.81 3.71
N ASP A 416 28.99 9.38 4.50
CA ASP A 416 29.15 7.98 4.91
C ASP A 416 28.16 7.67 6.05
N LEU A 417 27.54 6.48 5.99
CA LEU A 417 26.47 6.06 6.92
C LEU A 417 26.91 5.05 7.96
#